data_AF-A0A3C1L6H1-F1
#
_entry.id   AF-A0A3C1L6H1-F1
#
_cell.length_a   1.000
_cell.length_b   1.000
_cell.length_c   1.000
_cell.angle_alpha   90.00
_cell.angle_beta   90.00
_cell.angle_gamma   90.00
#
_symmetry.space_group_name_H-M   'P 1'
#
loop_
_entity.id
_entity.type
_entity.pdbx_description
1 polymer ?
#
loop_
_entity_poly.entity_id
_entity_poly.type
_entity_poly.pdbx_seq_one_letter_code
_entity_poly.pdbx_strand_id
1 'polypeptide(L)'
;MGSPPGQALRRRRPVRRAELRRQGQWPGVPRSRVAEAGEDQARAGGIVRHRLGQGGWVGGRARLGDGRRPRETGRALTIEPASAVEAVIRRRRMTRSFDPTPLDQGLVADLLDLARRAPSAGYSQGVHFLALTGDAVPAFWRITGGADWFDAGITAAPVLVLPLADPDAYTSRYSEGDKAGHGLEVAANWEVPFWITDAAMAAQNLLLLAEERGLGALYFGIFRNARLALDEFGVPPHVLQVGAVALGYRAAADVPSGSATTRARRPRRDVVHHQRW
;
A
#
# COMPACT_ATOMS: atom_id res chain seq x y z
N MET A 1 -56.86 -2.21 25.58
CA MET A 1 -56.57 -0.95 24.85
C MET A 1 -55.10 -0.63 25.11
N GLY A 2 -54.16 -0.51 24.19
CA GLY A 2 -54.09 -0.77 22.75
C GLY A 2 -52.60 -0.73 22.41
N SER A 3 -52.10 -1.70 21.66
CA SER A 3 -50.71 -1.75 21.16
C SER A 3 -50.49 -0.66 20.11
N PRO A 4 -49.33 0.02 20.06
CA PRO A 4 -48.97 0.85 18.92
C PRO A 4 -48.35 0.00 17.79
N PRO A 5 -48.46 0.45 16.52
CA PRO A 5 -48.38 -0.43 15.35
C PRO A 5 -46.96 -0.63 14.82
N GLY A 6 -46.75 -1.77 14.18
CA GLY A 6 -45.51 -2.18 13.54
C GLY A 6 -45.07 -1.24 12.42
N GLN A 7 -43.81 -0.82 12.46
CA GLN A 7 -43.14 -0.20 11.33
C GLN A 7 -42.60 -1.28 10.40
N ALA A 8 -43.11 -1.27 9.17
CA ALA A 8 -42.71 -2.13 8.08
C ALA A 8 -41.20 -2.04 7.80
N LEU A 9 -40.53 -3.19 7.69
CA LEU A 9 -39.20 -3.29 7.09
C LEU A 9 -39.25 -2.73 5.67
N ARG A 10 -38.74 -1.51 5.48
CA ARG A 10 -38.40 -1.00 4.15
C ARG A 10 -37.26 -1.86 3.60
N ARG A 11 -37.60 -2.78 2.70
CA ARG A 11 -36.63 -3.51 1.87
C ARG A 11 -35.72 -2.49 1.18
N ARG A 12 -34.43 -2.46 1.53
CA ARG A 12 -33.42 -1.66 0.84
C ARG A 12 -33.36 -2.13 -0.62
N ARG A 13 -33.58 -1.21 -1.57
CA ARG A 13 -33.36 -1.48 -3.00
C ARG A 13 -31.88 -1.84 -3.22
N PRO A 14 -31.56 -2.86 -4.03
CA PRO A 14 -30.18 -3.15 -4.38
C PRO A 14 -29.63 -2.00 -5.23
N VAL A 15 -28.56 -1.36 -4.75
CA VAL A 15 -27.78 -0.39 -5.51
C VAL A 15 -27.23 -1.11 -6.75
N ARG A 16 -27.57 -0.61 -7.94
CA ARG A 16 -27.13 -1.24 -9.20
C ARG A 16 -25.60 -1.17 -9.27
N ARG A 17 -24.97 -2.30 -9.63
CA ARG A 17 -23.50 -2.48 -9.82
C ARG A 17 -22.79 -1.39 -10.65
N ALA A 18 -23.52 -0.61 -11.43
CA ALA A 18 -23.01 0.51 -12.22
C ALA A 18 -22.62 1.73 -11.38
N GLU A 19 -23.24 1.94 -10.20
CA GLU A 19 -23.03 3.13 -9.37
C GLU A 19 -21.73 3.04 -8.55
N LEU A 20 -21.30 1.83 -8.19
CA LEU A 20 -20.02 1.55 -7.53
C LEU A 20 -18.80 1.80 -8.44
N ARG A 21 -18.96 1.81 -9.77
CA ARG A 21 -17.85 2.06 -10.71
C ARG A 21 -17.39 3.52 -10.75
N ARG A 22 -18.18 4.46 -10.23
CA ARG A 22 -17.78 5.88 -10.15
C ARG A 22 -16.94 6.21 -8.91
N GLN A 23 -17.02 5.40 -7.85
CA GLN A 23 -16.36 5.69 -6.56
C GLN A 23 -14.92 5.15 -6.45
N GLY A 24 -14.42 4.44 -7.47
CA GLY A 24 -13.07 3.86 -7.50
C GLY A 24 -12.04 4.68 -8.28
N GLN A 25 -12.35 5.90 -8.71
CA GLN A 25 -11.35 6.76 -9.36
C GLN A 25 -10.45 7.39 -8.31
N TRP A 26 -9.17 7.00 -8.33
CA TRP A 26 -8.13 7.71 -7.61
C TRP A 26 -7.93 9.08 -8.28
N PRO A 27 -8.06 10.20 -7.55
CA PRO A 27 -7.73 11.51 -8.08
C PRO A 27 -6.30 11.50 -8.63
N GLY A 28 -6.11 11.91 -9.88
CA GLY A 28 -4.78 12.08 -10.49
C GLY A 28 -4.22 10.90 -11.29
N VAL A 29 -4.94 9.77 -11.45
CA VAL A 29 -4.51 8.67 -12.34
C VAL A 29 -5.31 8.73 -13.64
N PRO A 30 -4.71 9.07 -14.80
CA PRO A 30 -5.38 9.02 -16.09
C PRO A 30 -5.88 7.61 -16.40
N ARG A 31 -7.02 7.49 -17.08
CA ARG A 31 -7.47 6.18 -17.58
C ARG A 31 -6.45 5.65 -18.58
N SER A 32 -5.96 4.42 -18.38
CA SER A 32 -5.30 3.70 -19.44
C SER A 32 -6.31 3.54 -20.59
N ARG A 33 -6.00 4.13 -21.76
CA ARG A 33 -6.68 3.75 -23.00
C ARG A 33 -6.21 2.34 -23.30
N VAL A 34 -7.06 1.36 -23.02
CA VAL A 34 -6.89 0.04 -23.64
C VAL A 34 -7.07 0.29 -25.13
N ALA A 35 -5.97 0.22 -25.88
CA ALA A 35 -6.04 0.20 -27.33
C ALA A 35 -6.81 -1.08 -27.71
N GLU A 36 -7.96 -0.92 -28.36
CA GLU A 36 -8.61 -2.01 -29.07
C GLU A 36 -7.65 -2.48 -30.15
N ALA A 37 -6.93 -3.57 -29.88
CA ALA A 37 -6.11 -4.23 -30.88
C ALA A 37 -7.05 -4.86 -31.91
N GLY A 38 -7.16 -4.21 -33.07
CA GLY A 38 -7.77 -4.80 -34.26
C GLY A 38 -7.02 -6.06 -34.67
N GLU A 39 -7.77 -7.13 -34.86
CA GLU A 39 -7.34 -8.32 -35.57
C GLU A 39 -7.03 -7.95 -37.02
N ASP A 40 -5.76 -7.72 -37.35
CA ASP A 40 -5.26 -8.10 -38.66
C ASP A 40 -3.73 -8.19 -38.71
N GLN A 41 -3.23 -9.11 -39.54
CA GLN A 41 -1.82 -9.43 -39.83
C GLN A 41 -1.17 -10.54 -39.00
N ALA A 42 -1.74 -11.73 -39.12
CA ALA A 42 -0.91 -12.93 -39.31
C ALA A 42 -0.44 -12.99 -40.77
N ARG A 43 0.88 -12.86 -41.02
CA ARG A 43 1.70 -13.51 -42.09
C ARG A 43 2.93 -12.67 -42.43
N ALA A 44 4.10 -13.11 -41.96
CA ALA A 44 5.34 -13.17 -42.75
C ALA A 44 6.44 -13.77 -41.85
N GLY A 45 6.65 -15.07 -42.00
CA GLY A 45 7.84 -15.74 -41.46
C GLY A 45 9.07 -15.30 -42.24
N GLY A 46 10.14 -14.95 -41.52
CA GLY A 46 11.45 -14.66 -42.08
C GLY A 46 12.52 -14.81 -41.01
N ILE A 47 13.17 -15.96 -40.98
CA ILE A 47 14.35 -16.21 -40.15
C ILE A 47 15.52 -15.43 -40.76
N VAL A 48 15.96 -14.36 -40.11
CA VAL A 48 17.22 -13.68 -40.47
C VAL A 48 18.34 -14.24 -39.61
N ARG A 49 19.18 -15.08 -40.21
CA ARG A 49 20.46 -15.50 -39.62
C ARG A 49 21.51 -14.41 -39.89
N HIS A 50 21.99 -13.73 -38.86
CA HIS A 50 23.16 -12.86 -39.00
C HIS A 50 24.47 -13.64 -38.81
N ARG A 51 25.34 -13.49 -39.81
CA ARG A 51 26.70 -14.00 -39.92
C ARG A 51 27.60 -13.27 -38.91
N LEU A 52 28.32 -14.03 -38.07
CA LEU A 52 29.40 -13.52 -37.22
C LEU A 52 30.55 -13.04 -38.10
N GLY A 53 30.81 -11.73 -38.07
CA GLY A 53 32.00 -11.09 -38.65
C GLY A 53 32.94 -10.66 -37.54
N GLN A 54 34.21 -11.05 -37.66
CA GLN A 54 35.27 -10.73 -36.71
C GLN A 54 35.66 -9.24 -36.77
N GLY A 55 35.97 -8.65 -35.62
CA GLY A 55 36.79 -7.44 -35.54
C GLY A 55 36.41 -6.46 -34.42
N GLY A 56 37.31 -6.28 -33.45
CA GLY A 56 37.47 -5.02 -32.72
C GLY A 56 36.71 -4.88 -31.40
N TRP A 57 37.43 -5.08 -30.29
CA TRP A 57 37.02 -4.59 -28.97
C TRP A 57 37.20 -3.08 -28.89
N VAL A 58 36.12 -2.35 -28.61
CA VAL A 58 36.18 -1.01 -28.01
C VAL A 58 35.18 -0.97 -26.85
N GLY A 59 35.72 -0.80 -25.64
CA GLY A 59 34.97 -0.84 -24.40
C GLY A 59 34.06 0.37 -24.23
N GLY A 60 32.77 0.10 -24.01
CA GLY A 60 31.81 1.06 -23.48
C GLY A 60 30.89 0.32 -22.52
N ARG A 61 31.28 0.23 -21.24
CA ARG A 61 30.39 -0.29 -20.19
C ARG A 61 29.28 0.73 -19.98
N ALA A 62 28.06 0.42 -20.42
CA ALA A 62 26.87 1.03 -19.84
C ALA A 62 26.83 0.63 -18.36
N ARG A 63 27.14 1.58 -17.47
CA ARG A 63 27.08 1.39 -16.02
C ARG A 63 25.63 1.60 -15.58
N LEU A 64 24.88 0.51 -15.47
CA LEU A 64 23.69 0.45 -14.61
C LEU A 64 24.13 -0.23 -13.32
N GLY A 65 24.34 0.53 -12.24
CA GLY A 65 24.59 -0.03 -10.91
C GLY A 65 25.70 0.64 -10.11
N ASP A 66 25.44 0.78 -8.81
CA ASP A 66 26.14 1.51 -7.74
C ASP A 66 27.59 1.05 -7.39
N GLY A 67 28.34 0.47 -8.33
CA GLY A 67 29.76 0.18 -8.13
C GLY A 67 30.08 -0.87 -7.05
N ARG A 68 29.09 -1.62 -6.54
CA ARG A 68 29.35 -2.72 -5.60
C ARG A 68 29.83 -3.97 -6.33
N ARG A 69 30.96 -4.53 -5.90
CA ARG A 69 31.48 -5.82 -6.40
C ARG A 69 30.47 -6.94 -6.06
N PRO A 70 30.22 -7.91 -6.96
CA PRO A 70 29.43 -9.08 -6.62
C PRO A 70 30.07 -9.82 -5.44
N ARG A 71 29.38 -9.90 -4.30
CA ARG A 71 29.74 -10.84 -3.24
C ARG A 71 29.41 -12.25 -3.72
N GLU A 72 30.34 -13.17 -3.49
CA GLU A 72 30.21 -14.59 -3.82
C GLU A 72 28.85 -15.13 -3.40
N THR A 73 28.08 -15.58 -4.39
CA THR A 73 26.75 -16.17 -4.21
C THR A 73 26.92 -17.68 -4.16
N GLY A 74 26.83 -18.25 -2.95
CA GLY A 74 27.01 -19.68 -2.79
C GLY A 74 26.77 -20.19 -1.37
N ARG A 75 25.78 -19.66 -0.65
CA ARG A 75 25.27 -20.35 0.55
C ARG A 75 23.87 -20.87 0.22
N ALA A 76 23.76 -22.19 0.06
CA ALA A 76 22.47 -22.86 0.05
C ALA A 76 21.72 -22.40 1.31
N LEU A 77 20.54 -21.80 1.11
CA LEU A 77 19.65 -21.44 2.20
C LEU A 77 19.12 -22.75 2.78
N THR A 78 19.79 -23.29 3.80
CA THR A 78 19.17 -24.28 4.67
C THR A 78 17.88 -23.65 5.20
N ILE A 79 16.75 -24.29 4.94
CA ILE A 79 15.45 -23.88 5.49
C ILE A 79 15.47 -24.29 6.96
N GLU A 80 16.03 -23.42 7.78
CA GLU A 80 15.87 -23.43 9.25
C GLU A 80 14.37 -23.35 9.61
N PRO A 81 13.94 -23.72 10.84
CA PRO A 81 12.59 -23.46 11.31
C PRO A 81 12.18 -22.02 10.96
N ALA A 82 10.91 -21.82 10.57
CA ALA A 82 10.40 -20.59 9.97
C ALA A 82 11.12 -19.37 10.55
N SER A 83 11.89 -18.68 9.70
CA SER A 83 12.69 -17.52 10.13
C SER A 83 11.82 -16.54 10.93
N ALA A 84 12.42 -15.74 11.83
CA ALA A 84 11.66 -14.77 12.64
C ALA A 84 10.68 -13.93 11.78
N VAL A 85 11.12 -13.51 10.58
CA VAL A 85 10.29 -12.78 9.62
C VAL A 85 9.12 -13.63 9.09
N GLU A 86 9.35 -14.89 8.74
CA GLU A 86 8.28 -15.79 8.30
C GLU A 86 7.23 -16.00 9.40
N ALA A 87 7.67 -16.18 10.64
CA ALA A 87 6.77 -16.31 11.79
C ALA A 87 5.89 -15.05 11.97
N VAL A 88 6.47 -13.86 11.84
CA VAL A 88 5.73 -12.58 11.85
C VAL A 88 4.71 -12.53 10.72
N ILE A 89 5.11 -12.81 9.48
CA ILE A 89 4.22 -12.78 8.31
C ILE A 89 3.02 -13.73 8.49
N ARG A 90 3.27 -14.92 9.05
CA ARG A 90 2.21 -15.92 9.31
C ARG A 90 1.27 -15.50 10.43
N ARG A 91 1.79 -14.90 11.51
CA ARG A 91 1.01 -14.45 12.67
C ARG A 91 0.20 -13.19 12.39
N ARG A 92 0.74 -12.29 11.55
CA ARG A 92 0.17 -10.97 11.28
C ARG A 92 -1.29 -11.03 10.89
N ARG A 93 -2.13 -10.41 11.71
CA ARG A 93 -3.57 -10.22 11.47
C ARG A 93 -3.97 -8.76 11.68
N MET A 94 -5.16 -8.41 11.18
CA MET A 94 -5.75 -7.12 11.50
C MET A 94 -6.39 -7.17 12.90
N THR A 95 -5.95 -6.31 13.80
CA THR A 95 -6.55 -6.12 15.13
C THR A 95 -7.85 -5.35 15.01
N ARG A 96 -8.88 -5.73 15.76
CA ARG A 96 -10.17 -5.02 15.73
C ARG A 96 -10.69 -4.62 17.10
N SER A 97 -9.95 -4.95 18.16
CA SER A 97 -10.16 -4.41 19.49
C SER A 97 -8.82 -3.97 20.07
N PHE A 98 -8.69 -2.67 20.31
CA PHE A 98 -7.50 -2.07 20.88
C PHE A 98 -7.70 -1.76 22.36
N ASP A 99 -6.62 -1.90 23.12
CA ASP A 99 -6.51 -1.31 24.44
C ASP A 99 -6.20 0.18 24.27
N PRO A 100 -6.89 1.09 24.98
CA PRO A 100 -6.71 2.53 24.85
C PRO A 100 -5.41 3.04 25.49
N THR A 101 -4.60 2.18 26.10
CA THR A 101 -3.29 2.54 26.68
C THR A 101 -2.44 3.28 25.64
N PRO A 102 -2.01 4.52 25.92
CA PRO A 102 -1.16 5.29 25.01
C PRO A 102 0.13 4.55 24.66
N LEU A 103 0.57 4.69 23.41
CA LEU A 103 1.91 4.26 23.00
C LEU A 103 2.91 5.37 23.31
N ASP A 104 4.13 4.96 23.66
CA ASP A 104 5.26 5.88 23.74
C ASP A 104 5.54 6.53 22.38
N GLN A 105 5.76 7.84 22.36
CA GLN A 105 5.98 8.59 21.12
C GLN A 105 7.30 8.20 20.44
N GLY A 106 8.34 7.87 21.21
CA GLY A 106 9.62 7.38 20.71
C GLY A 106 9.45 6.03 20.00
N LEU A 107 8.68 5.11 20.61
CA LEU A 107 8.35 3.83 19.98
C LEU A 107 7.62 4.02 18.64
N VAL A 108 6.64 4.93 18.56
CA VAL A 108 5.94 5.21 17.30
C VAL A 108 6.91 5.78 16.27
N ALA A 109 7.75 6.75 16.65
CA ALA A 109 8.74 7.34 15.76
C ALA A 109 9.73 6.30 15.21
N ASP A 110 10.26 5.43 16.06
CA ASP A 110 11.19 4.36 15.68
C ASP A 110 10.55 3.35 14.70
N LEU A 111 9.28 3.01 14.94
CA LEU A 111 8.53 2.15 14.03
C LEU A 111 8.38 2.78 12.65
N LEU A 112 8.08 4.07 12.58
CA LEU A 112 7.92 4.79 11.32
C LEU A 112 9.25 4.99 10.59
N ASP A 113 10.33 5.27 11.32
CA ASP A 113 11.68 5.37 10.77
C ASP A 113 12.18 4.05 10.17
N LEU A 114 11.88 2.93 10.83
CA LEU A 114 12.15 1.61 10.27
C LEU A 114 11.22 1.28 9.10
N ALA A 115 9.94 1.65 9.17
CA ALA A 115 8.96 1.35 8.13
C ALA A 115 9.32 2.02 6.79
N ARG A 116 9.79 3.28 6.81
CA ARG A 116 10.20 4.03 5.61
C ARG A 116 11.44 3.46 4.89
N ARG A 117 12.08 2.42 5.44
CA ARG A 117 13.17 1.68 4.76
C ARG A 117 12.66 0.73 3.68
N ALA A 118 11.36 0.75 3.36
CA ALA A 118 10.81 0.15 2.15
C ALA A 118 11.58 0.63 0.89
N PRO A 119 11.63 -0.19 -0.18
CA PRO A 119 12.25 0.26 -1.43
C PRO A 119 11.53 1.49 -1.97
N SER A 120 12.27 2.31 -2.73
CA SER A 120 11.68 3.44 -3.45
C SER A 120 12.20 3.55 -4.88
N ALA A 121 11.31 3.74 -5.84
CA ALA A 121 11.67 3.93 -7.25
C ALA A 121 12.59 5.15 -7.40
N GLY A 122 13.70 5.00 -8.12
CA GLY A 122 14.71 6.06 -8.27
C GLY A 122 15.39 6.49 -6.96
N TYR A 123 15.12 5.80 -5.84
CA TYR A 123 15.46 6.24 -4.49
C TYR A 123 14.82 7.59 -4.11
N SER A 124 13.63 7.89 -4.67
CA SER A 124 12.92 9.17 -4.49
C SER A 124 12.47 9.43 -3.05
N GLN A 125 12.17 8.38 -2.28
CA GLN A 125 11.82 8.47 -0.84
C GLN A 125 10.63 9.40 -0.53
N GLY A 126 9.69 9.56 -1.46
CA GLY A 126 8.48 10.39 -1.29
C GLY A 126 7.38 9.75 -0.42
N VAL A 127 7.76 8.94 0.57
CA VAL A 127 6.81 8.35 1.53
C VAL A 127 6.82 9.21 2.78
N HIS A 128 5.64 9.65 3.21
CA HIS A 128 5.44 10.35 4.47
C HIS A 128 4.54 9.54 5.40
N PHE A 129 4.72 9.73 6.70
CA PHE A 129 3.81 9.23 7.72
C PHE A 129 3.32 10.39 8.57
N LEU A 130 2.00 10.49 8.73
CA LEU A 130 1.39 11.38 9.71
C LEU A 130 0.85 10.53 10.86
N ALA A 131 1.42 10.67 12.05
CA ALA A 131 0.96 9.99 13.26
C ALA A 131 0.07 10.92 14.08
N LEU A 132 -1.18 10.52 14.29
CA LEU A 132 -2.17 11.20 15.12
C LEU A 132 -2.26 10.51 16.48
N THR A 133 -2.21 11.29 17.55
CA THR A 133 -2.31 10.83 18.94
C THR A 133 -3.18 11.79 19.75
N GLY A 134 -3.64 11.38 20.93
CA GLY A 134 -4.45 12.26 21.80
C GLY A 134 -5.70 12.75 21.08
N ASP A 135 -6.01 14.04 21.20
CA ASP A 135 -7.23 14.66 20.64
C ASP A 135 -7.32 14.61 19.10
N ALA A 136 -6.20 14.40 18.40
CA ALA A 136 -6.20 14.25 16.95
C ALA A 136 -6.91 12.96 16.48
N VAL A 137 -6.89 11.90 17.29
CA VAL A 137 -7.55 10.63 16.97
C VAL A 137 -9.08 10.76 16.91
N PRO A 138 -9.79 11.25 17.95
CA PRO A 138 -11.22 11.47 17.87
C PRO A 138 -11.60 12.53 16.83
N ALA A 139 -10.76 13.56 16.60
CA ALA A 139 -10.97 14.53 15.53
C ALA A 139 -10.98 13.86 14.14
N PHE A 140 -10.02 12.99 13.85
CA PHE A 140 -9.97 12.21 12.61
C PHE A 140 -11.24 11.35 12.43
N TRP A 141 -11.66 10.62 13.47
CA TRP A 141 -12.85 9.78 13.39
C TRP A 141 -14.13 10.57 13.16
N ARG A 142 -14.25 11.75 13.79
CA ARG A 142 -15.37 12.68 13.57
C ARG A 142 -15.41 13.18 12.13
N ILE A 143 -14.28 13.61 11.57
CA ILE A 143 -14.22 14.17 10.20
C ILE A 143 -14.54 13.09 9.17
N THR A 144 -13.96 11.90 9.34
CA THR A 144 -14.13 10.78 8.40
C THR A 144 -15.45 10.03 8.58
N GLY A 145 -16.17 10.28 9.69
CA GLY A 145 -17.35 9.51 10.09
C GLY A 145 -17.00 8.04 10.38
N GLY A 146 -15.77 7.73 10.76
CA GLY A 146 -15.32 6.35 10.94
C GLY A 146 -16.07 5.59 12.03
N ALA A 147 -16.58 6.30 13.04
CA ALA A 147 -17.44 5.72 14.08
C ALA A 147 -18.78 5.18 13.55
N ASP A 148 -19.21 5.57 12.35
CA ASP A 148 -20.41 5.01 11.71
C ASP A 148 -20.18 3.60 11.13
N TRP A 149 -18.92 3.19 10.96
CA TRP A 149 -18.52 1.99 10.22
C TRP A 149 -17.65 1.03 11.03
N PHE A 150 -16.95 1.56 12.02
CA PHE A 150 -16.05 0.80 12.88
C PHE A 150 -16.62 0.72 14.29
N ASP A 151 -16.50 -0.47 14.87
CA ASP A 151 -16.88 -0.70 16.26
C ASP A 151 -15.97 0.10 17.21
N ALA A 152 -16.47 0.36 18.42
CA ALA A 152 -15.77 1.12 19.45
C ALA A 152 -14.35 0.56 19.76
N GLY A 153 -14.17 -0.76 19.61
CA GLY A 153 -12.87 -1.40 19.79
C GLY A 153 -11.80 -0.95 18.79
N ILE A 154 -12.18 -0.60 17.56
CA ILE A 154 -11.26 -0.05 16.55
C ILE A 154 -10.98 1.43 16.83
N THR A 155 -12.03 2.19 17.13
CA THR A 155 -11.89 3.64 17.38
C THR A 155 -11.17 3.95 18.69
N ALA A 156 -11.02 2.96 19.58
CA ALA A 156 -10.22 3.03 20.79
C ALA A 156 -8.70 2.97 20.57
N ALA A 157 -8.22 2.73 19.34
CA ALA A 157 -6.78 2.72 19.06
C ALA A 157 -6.14 4.06 19.47
N PRO A 158 -5.05 4.05 20.25
CA PRO A 158 -4.41 5.27 20.77
C PRO A 158 -3.67 6.07 19.69
N VAL A 159 -3.33 5.42 18.56
CA VAL A 159 -2.57 6.04 17.46
C VAL A 159 -3.24 5.72 16.13
N LEU A 160 -3.35 6.74 15.27
CA LEU A 160 -3.65 6.57 13.84
C LEU A 160 -2.46 7.04 13.03
N VAL A 161 -1.92 6.17 12.17
CA VAL A 161 -0.86 6.52 11.23
C VAL A 161 -1.47 6.60 9.84
N LEU A 162 -1.23 7.69 9.12
CA LEU A 162 -1.60 7.84 7.71
C LEU A 162 -0.32 7.70 6.88
N PRO A 163 -0.15 6.59 6.13
CA PRO A 163 0.84 6.49 5.08
C PRO A 163 0.42 7.37 3.89
N LEU A 164 1.32 8.25 3.50
CA LEU A 164 1.10 9.28 2.50
C LEU A 164 2.15 9.17 1.40
N ALA A 165 1.75 9.52 0.18
CA ALA A 165 2.55 9.44 -1.03
C ALA A 165 2.70 10.84 -1.63
N ASP A 166 3.94 11.29 -1.81
CA ASP A 166 4.29 12.55 -2.47
C ASP A 166 4.74 12.27 -3.91
N PRO A 167 3.90 12.56 -4.94
CA PRO A 167 4.30 12.42 -6.34
C PRO A 167 5.44 13.36 -6.74
N ASP A 168 5.56 14.53 -6.11
CA ASP A 168 6.51 15.58 -6.49
C ASP A 168 7.95 15.17 -6.16
N ALA A 169 8.16 14.41 -5.08
CA ALA A 169 9.45 13.77 -4.79
C ALA A 169 9.95 12.87 -5.93
N TYR A 170 9.04 12.21 -6.67
CA TYR A 170 9.39 11.31 -7.76
C TYR A 170 9.64 12.07 -9.05
N THR A 171 8.76 12.99 -9.41
CA THR A 171 8.96 13.82 -10.61
C THR A 171 10.21 14.68 -10.48
N SER A 172 10.49 15.23 -9.29
CA SER A 172 11.73 15.97 -9.00
C SER A 172 12.95 15.07 -9.14
N ARG A 173 12.92 13.88 -8.53
CA ARG A 173 14.03 12.92 -8.65
C ARG A 173 14.31 12.53 -10.10
N TYR A 174 13.27 12.35 -10.90
CA TYR A 174 13.40 11.97 -12.31
C TYR A 174 13.65 13.16 -13.25
N SER A 175 13.69 14.39 -12.72
CA SER A 175 14.20 15.57 -13.42
C SER A 175 15.72 15.74 -13.28
N GLU A 176 16.36 15.00 -12.37
CA GLU A 176 17.81 15.07 -12.16
C GLU A 176 18.60 14.42 -13.31
N GLY A 177 19.79 14.92 -13.58
CA GLY A 177 20.57 14.57 -14.78
C GLY A 177 20.88 13.07 -14.94
N ASP A 178 20.97 12.29 -13.86
CA ASP A 178 21.20 10.84 -13.92
C ASP A 178 19.93 10.01 -14.17
N LYS A 179 18.74 10.63 -14.11
CA LYS A 179 17.43 9.99 -14.31
C LYS A 179 16.57 10.63 -15.40
N ALA A 180 16.93 11.83 -15.84
CA ALA A 180 16.22 12.56 -16.88
C ALA A 180 16.26 11.83 -18.24
N GLY A 181 15.35 12.21 -19.14
CA GLY A 181 15.29 11.70 -20.51
C GLY A 181 14.31 10.52 -20.70
N HIS A 182 13.51 10.20 -19.69
CA HIS A 182 12.47 9.16 -19.76
C HIS A 182 11.04 9.72 -19.76
N GLY A 183 10.86 11.05 -19.65
CA GLY A 183 9.55 11.70 -19.55
C GLY A 183 8.89 11.58 -18.17
N LEU A 184 9.58 11.01 -17.18
CA LEU A 184 9.05 10.71 -15.84
C LEU A 184 9.10 11.91 -14.88
N GLU A 185 9.61 13.04 -15.33
CA GLU A 185 9.41 14.35 -14.70
C GLU A 185 7.94 14.80 -14.72
N VAL A 186 7.09 14.15 -15.52
CA VAL A 186 5.64 14.39 -15.56
C VAL A 186 4.91 13.22 -14.92
N ALA A 187 4.18 13.46 -13.83
CA ALA A 187 3.45 12.43 -13.09
C ALA A 187 2.53 11.57 -13.97
N ALA A 188 1.87 12.17 -14.97
CA ALA A 188 0.96 11.47 -15.87
C ALA A 188 1.65 10.44 -16.80
N ASN A 189 2.97 10.51 -16.96
CA ASN A 189 3.74 9.57 -17.79
C ASN A 189 4.13 8.29 -17.03
N TRP A 190 3.90 8.24 -15.72
CA TRP A 190 4.13 7.03 -14.93
C TRP A 190 3.01 6.03 -15.16
N GLU A 191 3.33 4.90 -15.80
CA GLU A 191 2.37 3.79 -15.96
C GLU A 191 1.96 3.20 -14.61
N VAL A 192 2.93 3.05 -13.71
CA VAL A 192 2.71 2.67 -12.31
C VAL A 192 3.02 3.89 -11.45
N PRO A 193 2.05 4.40 -10.66
CA PRO A 193 2.29 5.50 -9.74
C PRO A 193 3.10 5.01 -8.53
N PHE A 194 4.43 4.93 -8.68
CA PHE A 194 5.30 4.33 -7.68
C PHE A 194 5.25 5.04 -6.32
N TRP A 195 4.87 6.33 -6.27
CA TRP A 195 4.60 7.02 -5.01
C TRP A 195 3.56 6.30 -4.15
N ILE A 196 2.49 5.76 -4.74
CA ILE A 196 1.48 4.97 -4.01
C ILE A 196 2.01 3.58 -3.68
N THR A 197 2.71 2.93 -4.62
CA THR A 197 3.27 1.59 -4.43
C THR A 197 4.28 1.55 -3.29
N ASP A 198 5.20 2.50 -3.25
CA ASP A 198 6.27 2.58 -2.26
C ASP A 198 5.69 2.90 -0.87
N ALA A 199 4.71 3.83 -0.80
CA ALA A 199 4.00 4.12 0.44
C ALA A 199 3.18 2.92 0.96
N ALA A 200 2.61 2.10 0.06
CA ALA A 200 1.95 0.85 0.44
C ALA A 200 2.93 -0.21 0.96
N MET A 201 4.14 -0.30 0.40
CA MET A 201 5.20 -1.16 0.92
C MET A 201 5.67 -0.69 2.30
N ALA A 202 5.82 0.61 2.51
CA ALA A 202 6.16 1.18 3.80
C ALA A 202 5.05 0.93 4.85
N ALA A 203 3.77 1.04 4.46
CA ALA A 203 2.65 0.65 5.30
C ALA A 203 2.71 -0.85 5.68
N GLN A 204 3.03 -1.73 4.72
CA GLN A 204 3.20 -3.16 4.99
C GLN A 204 4.36 -3.44 5.96
N ASN A 205 5.48 -2.71 5.86
CA ASN A 205 6.56 -2.79 6.84
C ASN A 205 6.06 -2.41 8.24
N LEU A 206 5.31 -1.31 8.38
CA LEU A 206 4.74 -0.90 9.67
C LEU A 206 3.85 -2.01 10.26
N LEU A 207 3.02 -2.67 9.45
CA LEU A 207 2.17 -3.78 9.92
C LEU A 207 2.98 -4.97 10.44
N LEU A 208 4.11 -5.29 9.81
CA LEU A 208 4.98 -6.38 10.24
C LEU A 208 5.78 -5.99 11.49
N LEU A 209 6.28 -4.76 11.55
CA LEU A 209 7.00 -4.24 12.72
C LEU A 209 6.09 -4.17 13.95
N ALA A 210 4.83 -3.73 13.79
CA ALA A 210 3.85 -3.75 14.87
C ALA A 210 3.65 -5.18 15.41
N GLU A 211 3.46 -6.16 14.52
CA GLU A 211 3.30 -7.56 14.91
C GLU A 211 4.55 -8.13 15.60
N GLU A 212 5.74 -7.76 15.15
CA GLU A 212 7.02 -8.16 15.77
C GLU A 212 7.18 -7.57 17.17
N ARG A 213 6.74 -6.33 17.39
CA ARG A 213 6.78 -5.68 18.71
C ARG A 213 5.61 -6.08 19.62
N GLY A 214 4.79 -7.05 19.22
CA GLY A 214 3.62 -7.49 20.00
C GLY A 214 2.44 -6.51 20.00
N LEU A 215 2.47 -5.50 19.14
CA LEU A 215 1.38 -4.53 18.95
C LEU A 215 0.29 -5.08 18.02
N GLY A 216 -0.89 -4.49 18.11
CA GLY A 216 -1.98 -4.65 17.15
C GLY A 216 -1.93 -3.57 16.07
N ALA A 217 -2.34 -3.91 14.85
CA ALA A 217 -2.51 -2.94 13.78
C ALA A 217 -3.71 -3.29 12.89
N LEU A 218 -4.40 -2.27 12.38
CA LEU A 218 -5.47 -2.39 11.39
C LEU A 218 -5.23 -1.39 10.27
N TYR A 219 -4.95 -1.88 9.07
CA TYR A 219 -4.96 -1.04 7.87
C TYR A 219 -6.38 -0.96 7.29
N PHE A 220 -6.82 0.25 6.95
CA PHE A 220 -8.12 0.53 6.35
C PHE A 220 -8.07 1.73 5.40
N GLY A 221 -9.03 1.79 4.48
CA GLY A 221 -9.19 2.93 3.57
C GLY A 221 -10.02 4.05 4.19
N ILE A 222 -9.75 5.30 3.78
CA ILE A 222 -10.53 6.47 4.18
C ILE A 222 -11.60 6.74 3.13
N PHE A 223 -12.83 6.27 3.37
CA PHE A 223 -13.90 6.27 2.35
C PHE A 223 -14.71 7.57 2.27
N ARG A 224 -14.64 8.42 3.29
CA ARG A 224 -15.37 9.69 3.39
C ARG A 224 -14.44 10.78 3.86
N ASN A 225 -14.58 11.97 3.27
CA ASN A 225 -13.91 13.19 3.73
C ASN A 225 -12.38 13.05 3.86
N ALA A 226 -11.75 12.18 3.05
CA ALA A 226 -10.32 11.92 3.15
C ALA A 226 -9.49 13.19 2.98
N ARG A 227 -9.77 13.98 1.93
CA ARG A 227 -9.09 15.26 1.71
C ARG A 227 -9.33 16.26 2.85
N LEU A 228 -10.57 16.37 3.36
CA LEU A 228 -10.87 17.24 4.50
C LEU A 228 -10.10 16.84 5.77
N ALA A 229 -9.96 15.54 6.05
CA ALA A 229 -9.15 15.06 7.16
C ALA A 229 -7.67 15.38 6.97
N LEU A 230 -7.13 15.20 5.76
CA LEU A 230 -5.75 15.57 5.43
C LEU A 230 -5.52 17.08 5.57
N ASP A 231 -6.46 17.92 5.13
CA ASP A 231 -6.40 19.38 5.23
C ASP A 231 -6.40 19.84 6.69
N GLU A 232 -7.26 19.25 7.53
CA GLU A 232 -7.30 19.53 8.98
C GLU A 232 -5.93 19.36 9.64
N PHE A 233 -5.18 18.34 9.22
CA PHE A 233 -3.84 18.06 9.75
C PHE A 233 -2.70 18.64 8.92
N GLY A 234 -3.00 19.60 8.04
CA GLY A 234 -1.99 20.38 7.31
C GLY A 234 -1.22 19.61 6.24
N VAL A 235 -1.74 18.47 5.76
CA VAL A 235 -1.10 17.70 4.69
C VAL A 235 -1.19 18.49 3.37
N PRO A 236 -0.09 18.67 2.62
CA PRO A 236 -0.13 19.43 1.37
C PRO A 236 -1.14 18.86 0.34
N PRO A 237 -1.70 19.70 -0.56
CA PRO A 237 -2.71 19.25 -1.53
C PRO A 237 -2.23 18.18 -2.52
N HIS A 238 -0.93 18.20 -2.89
CA HIS A 238 -0.33 17.24 -3.81
C HIS A 238 -0.06 15.87 -3.16
N VAL A 239 0.02 15.81 -1.83
CA VAL A 239 0.28 14.57 -1.09
C VAL A 239 -1.00 13.74 -1.01
N LEU A 240 -0.89 12.49 -1.42
CA LEU A 240 -2.00 11.55 -1.55
C LEU A 240 -2.04 10.58 -0.37
N GLN A 241 -3.24 10.22 0.09
CA GLN A 241 -3.40 9.14 1.08
C GLN A 241 -3.37 7.77 0.42
N VAL A 242 -2.66 6.83 1.05
CA VAL A 242 -2.72 5.40 0.71
C VAL A 242 -3.72 4.67 1.59
N GLY A 243 -3.97 5.17 2.80
CA GLY A 243 -4.94 4.64 3.75
C GLY A 243 -4.64 5.16 5.15
N ALA A 244 -5.11 4.43 6.16
CA ALA A 244 -4.78 4.67 7.55
C ALA A 244 -4.50 3.35 8.27
N VAL A 245 -3.69 3.43 9.33
CA VAL A 245 -3.34 2.31 10.22
C VAL A 245 -3.73 2.71 11.63
N ALA A 246 -4.71 2.02 12.23
CA ALA A 246 -4.91 2.08 13.67
C ALA A 246 -3.85 1.20 14.34
N LEU A 247 -3.17 1.75 15.34
CA LEU A 247 -2.00 1.16 16.00
C LEU A 247 -2.14 1.29 17.52
N GLY A 248 -1.83 0.21 18.25
CA GLY A 248 -1.94 0.18 19.71
C GLY A 248 -1.70 -1.21 20.28
N TYR A 249 -1.83 -1.36 21.58
CA TYR A 249 -1.89 -2.69 22.19
C TYR A 249 -3.20 -3.38 21.81
N ARG A 250 -3.16 -4.70 21.66
CA ARG A 250 -4.36 -5.50 21.47
C ARG A 250 -5.11 -5.58 22.78
N ALA A 251 -6.41 -5.34 22.77
CA ALA A 251 -7.22 -5.62 23.95
C ALA A 251 -7.14 -7.11 24.29
N ALA A 252 -7.25 -7.46 25.57
CA ALA A 252 -7.25 -8.86 26.01
C ALA A 252 -8.36 -9.70 25.34
N ALA A 253 -9.47 -9.06 24.96
CA ALA A 253 -10.59 -9.67 24.25
C ALA A 253 -10.44 -9.66 22.71
N ASP A 254 -9.35 -9.13 22.14
CA ASP A 254 -9.15 -9.14 20.68
C ASP A 254 -8.96 -10.57 20.17
N VAL A 255 -9.93 -11.01 19.37
CA VAL A 255 -9.88 -12.30 18.69
C VAL A 255 -9.85 -12.10 17.17
N PRO A 256 -9.29 -13.06 16.41
CA PRO A 256 -9.42 -13.06 14.95
C PRO A 256 -10.89 -12.87 14.54
N SER A 257 -11.13 -11.92 13.63
CA SER A 257 -12.49 -11.50 13.25
C SER A 257 -12.56 -11.12 11.77
N GLY A 258 -13.76 -10.73 11.31
CA GLY A 258 -14.01 -10.26 9.95
C GLY A 258 -13.89 -11.35 8.88
N SER A 259 -13.74 -10.95 7.63
CA SER A 259 -13.75 -11.89 6.49
C SER A 259 -12.62 -12.92 6.52
N ALA A 260 -11.55 -12.68 7.29
CA ALA A 260 -10.44 -13.63 7.44
C ALA A 260 -10.81 -14.89 8.23
N THR A 261 -11.88 -14.87 9.05
CA THR A 261 -12.35 -16.07 9.76
C THR A 261 -13.31 -16.91 8.93
N THR A 262 -13.93 -16.32 7.90
CA THR A 262 -14.91 -16.98 7.04
C THR A 262 -14.41 -17.25 5.63
N ARG A 263 -13.26 -16.69 5.25
CA ARG A 263 -12.66 -16.85 3.92
C ARG A 263 -11.22 -17.32 4.05
N ALA A 264 -10.92 -18.47 3.44
CA ALA A 264 -9.54 -18.92 3.26
C ALA A 264 -8.79 -18.00 2.29
N ARG A 265 -7.46 -17.95 2.43
CA ARG A 265 -6.60 -17.39 1.38
C ARG A 265 -6.85 -18.14 0.08
N ARG A 266 -6.79 -17.43 -1.05
CA ARG A 266 -6.91 -18.05 -2.38
C ARG A 266 -5.86 -19.17 -2.51
N PRO A 267 -6.21 -20.32 -3.10
CA PRO A 267 -5.26 -21.40 -3.37
C PRO A 267 -4.02 -20.88 -4.11
N ARG A 268 -2.84 -21.41 -3.76
CA ARG A 268 -1.56 -21.01 -4.38
C ARG A 268 -1.60 -21.05 -5.91
N ARG A 269 -2.18 -22.12 -6.46
CA ARG A 269 -2.30 -22.35 -7.91
C ARG A 269 -3.11 -21.28 -8.66
N ASP A 270 -3.95 -20.52 -7.95
CA ASP A 270 -4.82 -19.50 -8.55
C ASP A 270 -4.16 -18.11 -8.59
N VAL A 271 -3.01 -17.94 -7.93
CA VAL A 271 -2.33 -16.65 -7.76
C VAL A 271 -0.81 -16.70 -7.94
N VAL A 272 -0.22 -17.90 -7.97
CA VAL A 272 1.20 -18.13 -8.25
C VAL A 272 1.30 -18.91 -9.54
N HIS A 273 1.79 -18.23 -10.57
CA HIS A 273 1.91 -18.73 -11.93
C HIS A 273 3.38 -18.87 -12.29
N HIS A 274 3.77 -20.01 -12.89
CA HIS A 274 5.16 -20.26 -13.28
C HIS A 274 5.31 -20.09 -14.79
N GLN A 275 6.18 -19.16 -15.20
CA GLN A 275 6.49 -18.82 -16.61
C GLN A 275 5.36 -18.17 -17.42
N ARG A 276 4.12 -18.64 -17.28
CA ARG A 276 2.93 -18.16 -18.00
C ARG A 276 1.80 -17.96 -17.00
N TRP A 277 0.88 -17.05 -17.33
CA TRP A 277 -0.35 -16.81 -16.56
C TRP A 277 -1.27 -18.03 -16.58
#